data_AF-A0A934WUU0-F1
#
_entry.id   AF-A0A934WUU0-F1
#
_cell.length_a   1.000
_cell.length_b   1.000
_cell.length_c   1.000
_cell.angle_alpha   90.00
_cell.angle_beta   90.00
_cell.angle_gamma   90.00
#
_symmetry.space_group_name_H-M   'P 1'
#
loop_
_entity.id
_entity.type
_entity.pdbx_description
1 polymer ?
#
loop_
_entity_poly.entity_id
_entity_poly.type
_entity_poly.pdbx_seq_one_letter_code
_entity_poly.pdbx_strand_id
1 'polypeptide(L)' 'HRRSNRTFKPNVQRVKAIVDGTPKRVHACTRCLRSGKVTRAV' A
#
# COMPACT_ATOMS: atom_id res chain seq x y z
N HIS A 1 0.49 32.98 14.78
CA HIS A 1 0.58 31.51 14.63
C HIS A 1 -0.66 31.00 13.91
N ARG A 2 -0.65 30.99 12.57
CA ARG A 2 -1.80 30.53 11.76
C ARG A 2 -1.48 29.15 11.22
N ARG A 3 -2.18 28.12 11.71
CA ARG A 3 -2.05 26.74 11.24
C ARG A 3 -3.12 26.49 10.19
N SER A 4 -2.71 26.07 8.99
CA SER A 4 -3.62 25.51 8.00
C SER A 4 -3.72 24.00 8.19
N ASN A 5 -4.91 23.44 8.01
CA ASN A 5 -5.10 21.99 8.02
C ASN A 5 -4.37 21.39 6.81
N ARG A 6 -3.51 20.39 7.06
CA ARG A 6 -2.88 19.60 5.99
C ARG A 6 -3.28 18.14 6.14
N THR A 7 -3.49 17.48 5.01
CA THR A 7 -3.73 16.04 4.96
C THR A 7 -2.41 15.33 4.66
N PHE A 8 -2.06 14.36 5.51
CA PHE A 8 -0.94 13.48 5.25
C PHE A 8 -1.41 12.22 4.54
N LYS A 9 -1.06 12.11 3.26
CA LYS A 9 -1.40 10.91 2.49
C LYS A 9 -0.46 9.75 2.87
N PRO A 10 -0.98 8.53 3.02
CA PRO A 10 -0.12 7.36 3.22
C PRO A 10 0.74 7.11 1.98
N ASN A 11 1.94 6.55 2.17
CA ASN A 11 2.77 6.08 1.07
C ASN A 11 2.21 4.75 0.52
N VAL A 12 1.33 4.88 -0.48
CA VAL A 12 0.69 3.76 -1.19
C VAL A 12 1.45 3.49 -2.47
N GLN A 13 1.78 2.22 -2.70
CA GLN A 13 2.58 1.77 -3.84
C GLN A 13 1.77 0.79 -4.68
N ARG A 14 1.98 0.82 -5.99
CA ARG A 14 1.34 -0.12 -6.93
C ARG A 14 2.23 -1.35 -7.06
N VAL A 15 1.74 -2.51 -6.63
CA VAL A 15 2.51 -3.76 -6.59
C VAL A 15 1.73 -4.90 -7.24
N LYS A 16 2.43 -5.94 -7.72
CA LYS A 16 1.81 -7.23 -8.03
C LYS A 16 1.67 -8.03 -6.73
N ALA A 17 0.45 -8.40 -6.40
CA ALA A 17 0.14 -9.24 -5.25
C ALA A 17 -0.70 -10.43 -5.69
N ILE A 18 -0.55 -11.56 -5.00
CA ILE A 18 -1.47 -12.69 -5.13
C ILE A 18 -2.74 -12.30 -4.37
N VAL A 19 -3.84 -12.13 -5.09
CA VAL A 19 -5.17 -11.91 -4.52
C VAL A 19 -6.03 -13.07 -4.98
N ASP A 20 -6.54 -13.86 -4.03
CA ASP A 20 -7.35 -15.04 -4.30
C ASP A 20 -6.67 -16.04 -5.27
N GLY A 21 -5.37 -16.28 -5.05
CA GLY A 21 -4.56 -17.20 -5.88
C GLY A 21 -4.14 -16.67 -7.25
N THR A 22 -4.63 -15.49 -7.67
CA THR A 22 -4.28 -14.89 -8.96
C THR A 22 -3.38 -13.66 -8.77
N PRO A 23 -2.28 -13.51 -9.54
CA PRO A 23 -1.46 -12.31 -9.48
C PRO A 23 -2.21 -11.10 -10.08
N LYS A 24 -2.54 -10.12 -9.24
CA LYS A 24 -3.21 -8.87 -9.64
C LYS A 24 -2.35 -7.66 -9.26
N ARG A 25 -2.51 -6.56 -10.00
CA ARG A 25 -1.92 -5.27 -9.64
C ARG A 25 -2.82 -4.56 -8.64
N VAL A 26 -2.32 -4.31 -7.45
CA VAL A 26 -3.08 -3.66 -6.36
C VAL A 26 -2.31 -2.50 -5.76
N HIS A 27 -3.05 -1.59 -5.15
CA HIS A 27 -2.49 -0.51 -4.35
C HIS A 27 -2.31 -1.00 -2.91
N ALA A 28 -1.06 -1.10 -2.47
CA ALA A 28 -0.71 -1.56 -1.13
C ALA A 28 0.08 -0.49 -0.39
N CYS A 29 -0.25 -0.28 0.88
CA CYS A 29 0.49 0.65 1.72
C CYS A 29 1.88 0.07 2.03
N THR A 30 2.91 0.91 2.07
CA THR A 30 4.29 0.48 2.40
C THR A 30 4.38 -0.25 3.75
N ARG A 31 3.59 0.18 4.74
CA ARG A 31 3.44 -0.52 6.03
C ARG A 31 2.85 -1.93 5.87
N CYS A 32 1.85 -2.09 5.02
CA CYS A 32 1.20 -3.35 4.72
C CYS A 32 2.17 -4.34 4.06
N LEU A 33 3.02 -3.83 3.16
CA LEU A 33 4.07 -4.60 2.50
C LEU A 33 5.17 -5.01 3.50
N ARG A 34 5.55 -4.12 4.43
CA ARG A 34 6.55 -4.41 5.46
C ARG A 34 6.05 -5.45 6.48
N SER A 35 4.77 -5.41 6.84
CA SER A 35 4.16 -6.35 7.77
C SER A 35 3.80 -7.70 7.15
N GLY A 36 4.10 -7.94 5.87
CA GLY A 36 3.77 -9.21 5.19
C GLY A 36 2.27 -9.46 4.98
N LYS A 37 1.42 -8.45 5.21
CA LYS A 37 -0.05 -8.57 5.03
C LYS A 37 -0.47 -8.71 3.57
N VAL A 38 0.44 -8.39 2.65
CA VAL A 38 0.22 -8.50 1.20
C VAL A 38 1.32 -9.36 0.64
N THR A 39 0.96 -10.55 0.18
CA THR A 39 1.88 -11.49 -0.47
C THR A 39 2.19 -10.97 -1.86
N ARG A 40 3.43 -10.51 -2.07
CA ARG A 40 3.88 -10.12 -3.41
C ARG A 40 3.93 -11.37 -4.28
N ALA A 41 3.36 -11.27 -5.48
CA ALA A 41 3.62 -12.25 -6.51
C ALA A 41 5.04 -11.97 -7.00
N VAL A 42 6.00 -12.79 -6.56
CA VAL A 42 7.39 -12.76 -7.06
C VAL A 42 7.41 -13.25 -8.50
#